data_AF-A0A0T0M5X3-F1
#
_entry.id   AF-A0A0T0M5X3-F1
#
_cell.length_a   1.000
_cell.length_b   1.000
_cell.length_c   1.000
_cell.angle_alpha   90.00
_cell.angle_beta   90.00
_cell.angle_gamma   90.00
#
_symmetry.space_group_name_H-M   'P 1'
#
loop_
_entity.id
_entity.type
_entity.pdbx_description
1 polymer ?
#
loop_
_entity_poly.entity_id
_entity_poly.type
_entity_poly.pdbx_seq_one_letter_code
_entity_poly.pdbx_strand_id
1 'polypeptide(L)'
;MVLDLRGCNDDGSLINIFDYLRTKPEHFGILTQADFSQPRKFCILDNIINISYKFAGRNNPTAYKGQVVVLINEYTQSAAELWAMIFKKVPKVIFVGRETAGADGNKTCIKLTDGNELIFQDWAFIIQMVM
;
A
#
# COMPACT_ATOMS: atom_id res chain seq x y z
N MET A 1 12.89 15.67 -3.23
CA MET A 1 13.11 14.59 -2.25
C MET A 1 13.17 13.26 -3.01
N VAL A 2 14.10 12.37 -2.65
CA VAL A 2 14.19 11.02 -3.22
C VAL A 2 13.93 10.02 -2.10
N LEU A 3 13.03 9.06 -2.34
CA LEU A 3 12.68 7.97 -1.44
C LEU A 3 13.03 6.65 -2.10
N ASP A 4 13.73 5.78 -1.39
CA ASP A 4 14.17 4.50 -1.92
C ASP A 4 13.38 3.35 -1.29
N LEU A 5 12.52 2.70 -2.08
CA LEU A 5 11.73 1.55 -1.64
C LEU A 5 12.32 0.21 -2.09
N ARG A 6 13.53 0.19 -2.66
CA ARG A 6 14.19 -1.03 -3.19
C ARG A 6 14.80 -1.93 -2.10
N GLY A 7 14.84 -1.45 -0.86
CA GLY A 7 15.33 -2.16 0.32
C GLY A 7 14.70 -1.62 1.59
N CYS A 8 13.44 -1.20 1.50
CA CYS A 8 12.74 -0.55 2.59
C CYS A 8 12.48 -1.52 3.74
N ASN A 9 12.85 -1.12 4.96
CA ASN A 9 12.40 -1.79 6.18
C ASN A 9 11.01 -1.27 6.51
N ASP A 10 10.01 -2.15 6.52
CA ASP A 10 8.64 -1.78 6.82
C ASP A 10 8.33 -1.91 8.32
N ASP A 11 8.53 -0.83 9.05
CA ASP A 11 8.15 -0.69 10.46
C ASP A 11 6.95 0.27 10.66
N GLY A 12 6.30 0.67 9.57
CA GLY A 12 5.21 1.65 9.56
C GLY A 12 5.64 3.11 9.69
N SER A 13 6.92 3.41 9.92
CA SER A 13 7.39 4.80 10.10
C SER A 13 7.22 5.68 8.86
N LEU A 14 7.20 5.07 7.66
CA LEU A 14 7.00 5.74 6.39
C LEU A 14 5.66 6.48 6.31
N ILE A 15 4.63 6.07 7.07
CA ILE A 15 3.34 6.77 7.04
C ILE A 15 3.46 8.23 7.53
N ASN A 16 4.40 8.50 8.44
CA ASN A 16 4.60 9.83 9.02
C ASN A 16 5.14 10.83 8.01
N ILE A 17 5.77 10.37 6.92
CA ILE A 17 6.28 11.29 5.90
C ILE A 17 5.14 12.03 5.19
N PHE A 18 3.95 11.43 5.11
CA PHE A 18 2.80 12.02 4.45
C PHE A 18 2.30 13.29 5.14
N ASP A 19 2.60 13.46 6.44
CA ASP A 19 2.33 14.71 7.18
C ASP A 19 3.06 15.92 6.59
N TYR A 20 4.19 15.68 5.92
CA TYR A 20 4.99 16.71 5.27
C TYR A 20 4.69 16.84 3.78
N LEU A 21 4.07 15.84 3.16
CA LEU A 21 3.82 15.80 1.71
C LEU A 21 2.40 16.20 1.31
N ARG A 22 1.47 16.27 2.28
CA ARG A 22 0.07 16.59 2.04
C ARG A 22 -0.35 17.83 2.81
N THR A 23 -1.24 18.61 2.22
CA THR A 23 -1.84 19.79 2.87
C THR A 23 -3.00 19.44 3.79
N LYS A 24 -3.61 18.27 3.58
CA LYS A 24 -4.71 17.69 4.35
C LYS A 24 -4.59 16.16 4.37
N PRO A 25 -5.16 15.46 5.37
CA PRO A 25 -5.24 14.00 5.36
C PRO A 25 -5.90 13.49 4.08
N GLU A 26 -5.39 12.40 3.53
CA GLU A 26 -5.87 11.79 2.29
C GLU A 26 -6.23 10.32 2.50
N HIS A 27 -7.41 9.91 2.03
CA HIS A 27 -7.79 8.50 1.99
C HIS A 27 -7.04 7.83 0.84
N PHE A 28 -6.33 6.76 1.16
CA PHE A 28 -5.39 6.18 0.22
C PHE A 28 -5.90 4.94 -0.51
N GLY A 29 -6.95 4.27 -0.02
CA GLY A 29 -7.61 3.22 -0.80
C GLY A 29 -8.55 2.33 -0.02
N ILE A 30 -8.90 1.22 -0.65
CA ILE A 30 -9.66 0.12 -0.07
C ILE A 30 -8.88 -1.19 -0.24
N LEU A 31 -9.24 -2.17 0.56
CA LEU A 31 -8.76 -3.54 0.44
C LEU A 31 -9.90 -4.41 -0.05
N THR A 32 -9.60 -5.40 -0.88
CA THR A 32 -10.55 -6.45 -1.25
C THR A 32 -10.01 -7.81 -0.85
N GLN A 33 -10.90 -8.70 -0.40
CA GLN A 33 -10.56 -10.07 -0.04
C GLN A 33 -11.57 -11.03 -0.65
N ALA A 34 -11.11 -12.21 -1.10
CA ALA A 34 -12.00 -13.26 -1.57
C ALA A 34 -12.91 -13.79 -0.44
N ASP A 35 -14.18 -14.03 -0.75
CA ASP A 35 -15.12 -14.72 0.14
C ASP A 35 -15.08 -16.22 -0.15
N PHE A 36 -14.34 -16.99 0.67
CA PHE A 36 -14.20 -18.44 0.48
C PHE A 36 -15.51 -19.22 0.69
N SER A 37 -16.53 -18.63 1.32
CA SER A 37 -17.86 -19.24 1.41
C SER A 37 -18.64 -19.15 0.10
N GLN A 38 -18.29 -18.20 -0.77
CA GLN A 38 -18.98 -17.87 -2.01
C GLN A 38 -17.97 -17.65 -3.15
N PRO A 39 -17.56 -18.72 -3.85
CA PRO A 39 -16.60 -18.61 -4.94
C PRO A 39 -16.99 -17.53 -5.95
N ARG A 40 -16.00 -16.73 -6.39
CA ARG A 40 -16.11 -15.53 -7.27
C ARG A 40 -16.56 -14.24 -6.58
N LYS A 41 -16.88 -14.25 -5.29
CA LYS A 41 -17.22 -13.03 -4.56
C LYS A 41 -15.98 -12.44 -3.88
N PHE A 42 -15.86 -11.11 -3.95
CA PHE A 42 -14.88 -10.33 -3.20
C PHE A 42 -15.59 -9.35 -2.28
N CYS A 43 -15.10 -9.22 -1.06
CA CYS A 43 -15.61 -8.31 -0.04
C CYS A 43 -14.67 -7.11 0.07
N ILE A 44 -15.25 -5.90 0.19
CA ILE A 44 -14.48 -4.67 0.43
C ILE A 44 -14.24 -4.49 1.92
N LEU A 45 -13.00 -4.15 2.25
CA LEU A 45 -12.49 -3.84 3.58
C LEU A 45 -11.91 -2.42 3.55
N ASP A 46 -12.52 -1.49 4.30
CA ASP A 46 -12.17 -0.06 4.28
C ASP A 46 -11.15 0.35 5.38
N ASN A 47 -10.47 -0.63 6.00
CA ASN A 47 -9.50 -0.44 7.07
C ASN A 47 -8.17 -1.14 6.74
N ILE A 48 -7.45 -0.60 5.75
CA ILE A 48 -6.25 -1.19 5.12
C ILE A 48 -5.19 -1.64 6.12
N ILE A 49 -4.86 -0.81 7.12
CA ILE A 49 -3.83 -1.11 8.14
C ILE A 49 -4.53 -1.30 9.50
N ASN A 50 -5.29 -0.29 9.94
CA ASN A 50 -6.31 -0.36 10.98
C ASN A 50 -7.25 0.85 10.84
N ILE A 51 -8.28 0.97 11.70
CA ILE A 51 -9.20 2.12 11.70
C ILE A 51 -8.48 3.48 11.85
N SER A 52 -7.41 3.53 12.65
CA SER A 52 -6.63 4.75 12.89
C SER A 52 -5.79 5.19 11.69
N TYR A 53 -5.46 4.26 10.79
CA TYR A 53 -4.65 4.48 9.60
C TYR A 53 -5.48 4.51 8.32
N LYS A 54 -6.73 4.98 8.37
CA LYS A 54 -7.57 5.14 7.17
C LYS A 54 -7.11 6.30 6.27
N PHE A 55 -6.43 7.28 6.84
CA PHE A 55 -5.94 8.47 6.15
C PHE A 55 -4.44 8.62 6.38
N ALA A 56 -3.72 9.09 5.36
CA ALA A 56 -2.31 9.44 5.46
C ALA A 56 -2.15 10.97 5.42
N GLY A 57 -1.27 11.48 6.29
CA GLY A 57 -1.01 12.90 6.41
C GLY A 57 -1.89 13.63 7.42
N ARG A 58 -1.57 14.91 7.63
CA ARG A 58 -2.29 15.82 8.52
C ARG A 58 -2.55 17.16 7.83
N ASN A 59 -3.34 18.01 8.47
CA ASN A 59 -3.49 19.39 8.01
C ASN A 59 -2.14 20.12 8.15
N ASN A 60 -1.56 20.51 7.01
CA ASN A 60 -0.25 21.16 6.93
C ASN A 60 -0.22 22.17 5.77
N PRO A 61 -0.54 23.46 6.01
CA PRO A 61 -0.56 24.48 4.94
C PRO A 61 0.83 24.74 4.32
N THR A 62 1.91 24.31 4.99
CA THR A 62 3.30 24.44 4.54
C THR A 62 3.89 23.11 4.10
N ALA A 63 3.06 22.20 3.56
CA ALA A 63 3.52 20.95 2.99
C ALA A 63 4.61 21.17 1.91
N TYR A 64 5.52 20.21 1.79
CA TYR A 64 6.60 20.20 0.84
C TYR A 64 6.06 20.32 -0.60
N LYS A 65 6.53 21.35 -1.32
CA LYS A 65 6.09 21.67 -2.68
C LYS A 65 7.05 21.20 -3.77
N GLY A 66 8.21 20.66 -3.37
CA GLY A 66 9.23 20.21 -4.31
C GLY A 66 8.89 18.87 -4.96
N GLN A 67 9.70 18.49 -5.94
CA GLN A 67 9.58 17.20 -6.63
C GLN A 67 9.81 16.03 -5.66
N VAL A 68 8.93 15.02 -5.70
CA VAL A 68 9.11 13.75 -4.99
C VAL A 68 9.45 12.67 -6.02
N VAL A 69 10.53 11.94 -5.80
CA VAL A 69 10.96 10.81 -6.62
C VAL A 69 10.97 9.57 -5.75
N VAL A 70 10.36 8.48 -6.23
CA VAL A 70 10.30 7.20 -5.52
C VAL A 70 11.01 6.15 -6.36
N LEU A 71 11.99 5.47 -5.78
CA LEU A 71 12.74 4.40 -6.43
C LEU A 71 12.10 3.06 -6.10
N ILE A 72 11.83 2.26 -7.12
CA ILE A 72 11.19 0.94 -7.00
C ILE A 72 11.89 -0.09 -7.88
N ASN A 73 11.79 -1.37 -7.50
CA ASN A 73 12.28 -2.49 -8.30
C ASN A 73 11.59 -3.80 -7.90
N GLU A 74 12.07 -4.92 -8.43
CA GLU A 74 11.55 -6.27 -8.14
C GLU A 74 11.66 -6.69 -6.67
N TYR A 75 12.45 -5.97 -5.85
CA TYR A 75 12.54 -6.21 -4.40
C TYR A 75 11.58 -5.32 -3.59
N THR A 76 10.93 -4.35 -4.22
CA THR A 76 9.80 -3.64 -3.63
C THR A 76 8.62 -4.61 -3.58
N GLN A 77 8.40 -5.22 -2.40
CA GLN A 77 7.44 -6.28 -2.17
C GLN A 77 6.55 -5.97 -0.95
N SER A 78 5.31 -6.44 -0.96
CA SER A 78 4.40 -6.39 0.19
C SER A 78 4.19 -4.95 0.65
N ALA A 79 4.40 -4.61 1.91
CA ALA A 79 4.14 -3.27 2.39
C ALA A 79 4.95 -2.15 1.68
N ALA A 80 6.11 -2.46 1.10
CA ALA A 80 6.83 -1.49 0.26
C ALA A 80 6.02 -1.12 -1.00
N GLU A 81 5.22 -2.04 -1.53
CA GLU A 81 4.29 -1.79 -2.63
C GLU A 81 3.09 -0.97 -2.15
N LEU A 82 2.56 -1.24 -0.96
CA LEU A 82 1.54 -0.40 -0.33
C LEU A 82 2.03 1.05 -0.21
N TRP A 83 3.26 1.27 0.28
CA TRP A 83 3.84 2.62 0.35
C TRP A 83 3.96 3.26 -1.02
N ALA A 84 4.50 2.54 -2.01
CA ALA A 84 4.59 3.02 -3.40
C ALA A 84 3.21 3.42 -3.94
N MET A 85 2.18 2.64 -3.64
CA MET A 85 0.80 2.96 -3.95
C MET A 85 0.37 4.26 -3.26
N ILE A 86 0.49 4.39 -1.94
CA ILE A 86 0.10 5.62 -1.22
C ILE A 86 0.85 6.84 -1.76
N PHE A 87 2.13 6.71 -2.14
CA PHE A 87 2.89 7.79 -2.78
C PHE A 87 2.29 8.30 -4.09
N LYS A 88 1.53 7.49 -4.84
CA LYS A 88 0.80 7.95 -6.05
C LYS A 88 -0.21 9.07 -5.74
N LYS A 89 -0.61 9.25 -4.48
CA LYS A 89 -1.48 10.35 -4.03
C LYS A 89 -0.72 11.67 -3.81
N VAL A 90 0.62 11.63 -3.79
CA VAL A 90 1.44 12.84 -3.67
C VAL A 90 1.47 13.57 -5.02
N PRO A 91 1.13 14.87 -5.07
CA PRO A 91 1.12 15.62 -6.32
C PRO A 91 2.49 15.58 -7.01
N LYS A 92 2.48 15.34 -8.33
CA LYS A 92 3.67 15.34 -9.19
C LYS A 92 4.72 14.28 -8.84
N VAL A 93 4.40 13.24 -8.07
CA VAL A 93 5.38 12.17 -7.78
C VAL A 93 5.91 11.52 -9.06
N ILE A 94 7.20 11.18 -9.09
CA ILE A 94 7.83 10.43 -10.19
C ILE A 94 8.33 9.10 -9.64
N PHE A 95 7.99 8.00 -10.31
CA PHE A 95 8.56 6.68 -10.02
C PHE A 95 9.72 6.40 -10.98
N VAL A 96 10.81 5.85 -10.44
CA VAL A 96 12.01 5.49 -11.22
C VAL A 96 12.44 4.08 -10.85
N GLY A 97 12.69 3.25 -11.85
CA GLY A 97 13.21 1.90 -11.66
C GLY A 97 12.45 0.85 -12.49
N ARG A 98 12.14 -0.29 -11.87
CA ARG A 98 11.48 -1.45 -12.50
C ARG A 98 10.17 -1.78 -11.80
N GLU A 99 9.37 -2.65 -12.43
CA GLU A 99 8.14 -3.19 -11.86
C GLU A 99 8.39 -3.81 -10.47
N THR A 100 7.41 -3.68 -9.58
CA THR A 100 7.41 -4.26 -8.24
C THR A 100 7.13 -5.77 -8.27
N ALA A 101 7.26 -6.45 -7.14
CA ALA A 101 7.07 -7.90 -7.04
C ALA A 101 5.63 -8.38 -7.32
N GLY A 102 4.63 -7.51 -7.11
CA GLY A 102 3.22 -7.84 -7.27
C GLY A 102 2.63 -8.63 -6.10
N ALA A 103 3.13 -8.44 -4.89
CA ALA A 103 2.77 -9.20 -3.69
C ALA A 103 2.23 -8.31 -2.55
N ASP A 104 1.48 -7.26 -2.90
CA ASP A 104 0.84 -6.35 -1.96
C ASP A 104 -0.47 -6.93 -1.40
N GLY A 105 -0.38 -7.66 -0.29
CA GLY A 105 -1.52 -8.24 0.39
C GLY A 105 -1.14 -9.13 1.57
N ASN A 106 -2.14 -9.56 2.33
CA ASN A 106 -1.94 -10.47 3.46
C ASN A 106 -1.87 -11.93 3.01
N LYS A 107 -1.23 -12.77 3.82
CA LYS A 107 -1.12 -14.22 3.56
C LYS A 107 -2.39 -14.93 4.01
N THR A 108 -2.89 -15.81 3.16
CA THR A 108 -3.90 -16.80 3.50
C THR A 108 -3.28 -18.18 3.48
N CYS A 109 -3.59 -18.96 4.53
CA CYS A 109 -3.14 -20.33 4.68
C CYS A 109 -4.33 -21.28 4.60
N ILE A 110 -4.23 -22.31 3.75
CA ILE A 110 -5.16 -23.43 3.67
C ILE A 110 -4.41 -24.70 4.06
N LYS A 111 -4.95 -25.41 5.05
CA LYS A 111 -4.43 -26.72 5.44
C LYS A 111 -4.88 -27.80 4.45
N LEU A 112 -3.94 -28.58 3.98
CA LEU A 112 -4.16 -29.71 3.08
C LEU A 112 -4.42 -31.00 3.87
N THR A 113 -5.01 -32.00 3.22
CA THR A 113 -5.42 -33.26 3.87
C THR A 113 -4.26 -34.15 4.29
N ASP A 114 -3.07 -33.92 3.75
CA ASP A 114 -1.82 -34.61 4.07
C ASP A 114 -1.01 -33.92 5.20
N GLY A 115 -1.55 -32.85 5.77
CA GLY A 115 -0.90 -32.07 6.83
C GLY A 115 0.00 -30.94 6.33
N ASN A 116 0.18 -30.79 5.01
CA ASN A 116 0.88 -29.65 4.43
C ASN A 116 0.00 -28.38 4.41
N GLU A 117 0.61 -27.23 4.12
CA GLU A 117 -0.09 -25.94 4.03
C GLU A 117 0.15 -25.28 2.66
N LEU A 118 -0.93 -24.80 2.04
CA LEU A 118 -0.87 -23.91 0.88
C LEU A 118 -0.96 -22.46 1.38
N ILE A 119 0.08 -21.67 1.11
CA ILE A 119 0.15 -20.26 1.46
C ILE A 119 0.13 -19.43 0.18
N PHE A 120 -0.80 -18.49 0.08
CA PHE A 120 -0.96 -17.60 -1.06
C PHE A 120 -1.57 -16.28 -0.64
N GLN A 121 -1.68 -15.33 -1.57
CA GLN A 121 -2.34 -14.05 -1.37
C GLN A 121 -3.69 -14.04 -2.10
N ASP A 122 -4.76 -13.73 -1.39
CA ASP A 122 -6.12 -13.49 -1.89
C ASP A 122 -6.63 -12.08 -1.57
N TRP A 123 -5.75 -11.25 -1.00
CA TRP A 123 -6.01 -9.85 -0.67
C TRP A 123 -5.49 -9.01 -1.84
N ALA A 124 -6.28 -8.03 -2.28
CA ALA A 124 -5.86 -7.06 -3.28
C ALA A 124 -6.13 -5.65 -2.78
N PHE A 125 -5.07 -4.85 -2.71
CA PHE A 125 -5.17 -3.42 -2.45
C PHE A 125 -5.59 -2.66 -3.70
N ILE A 126 -6.57 -1.79 -3.56
CA ILE A 126 -7.06 -0.95 -4.64
C ILE A 126 -6.99 0.50 -4.16
N ILE A 127 -6.16 1.30 -4.82
CA ILE A 127 -6.23 2.75 -4.65
C ILE A 127 -7.50 3.24 -5.31
N GLN A 128 -8.37 3.85 -4.51
CA GLN A 128 -9.44 4.65 -5.05
C GLN A 128 -8.83 5.96 -5.56
N MET A 129 -8.48 6.00 -6.84
CA MET A 129 -8.18 7.26 -7.51
C MET A 129 -9.49 8.02 -7.61
N VAL A 130 -9.73 8.93 -6.66
CA VAL A 130 -10.81 9.90 -6.79
C VAL A 130 -10.44 10.76 -8.01
N MET A 131 -11.19 10.56 -9.10
CA MET A 131 -11.16 11.42 -10.30
C MET A 131 -11.68 12.82 -9.97
#